data_AF-A0A1Y1WKH9-F1
#
_entry.id   AF-A0A1Y1WKH9-F1
#
_cell.length_a   1.000
_cell.length_b   1.000
_cell.length_c   1.000
_cell.angle_alpha   90.00
_cell.angle_beta   90.00
_cell.angle_gamma   90.00
#
_symmetry.space_group_name_H-M   'P 1'
#
loop_
_entity.id
_entity.type
_entity.pdbx_description
1 polymer ?
#
loop_
_entity_poly.entity_id
_entity_poly.type
_entity_poly.pdbx_seq_one_letter_code
_entity_poly.pdbx_strand_id
1 'polypeptide(L)' 'FKCPTCEQSFSRNHDLKRHVKIHSGIKPHRCPKCGKSFGRSDALKRHSMVKRC' A
#
# COMPACT_ATOMS: atom_id res chain seq x y z
N PHE A 1 -2.22 11.31 -14.62
CA PHE A 1 -2.12 9.83 -14.73
C PHE A 1 -3.39 9.20 -14.17
N LYS A 2 -4.19 8.49 -14.97
CA LYS A 2 -5.51 7.96 -14.57
C LYS A 2 -5.45 6.48 -14.21
N CYS A 3 -6.20 6.06 -13.19
CA CYS A 3 -6.40 4.65 -12.86
C CYS A 3 -7.34 3.99 -13.87
N PRO A 4 -6.96 2.83 -14.47
CA PRO A 4 -7.82 2.11 -15.41
C PRO A 4 -9.00 1.38 -14.73
N THR A 5 -8.98 1.25 -13.40
CA THR A 5 -9.96 0.45 -12.64
C THR A 5 -11.01 1.30 -11.92
N CYS A 6 -10.66 2.50 -11.45
CA CYS A 6 -11.58 3.36 -10.68
C CYS A 6 -11.54 4.84 -11.09
N GLU A 7 -10.98 5.14 -12.27
CA GLU A 7 -10.93 6.47 -12.90
C GLU A 7 -10.25 7.58 -12.08
N GLN A 8 -9.68 7.24 -10.92
CA GLN A 8 -9.01 8.20 -10.05
C GLN A 8 -7.77 8.79 -10.75
N SER A 9 -7.61 10.11 -10.64
CA SER A 9 -6.54 10.85 -11.29
C SER A 9 -5.43 11.22 -10.31
N PHE A 10 -4.19 11.00 -10.73
CA PHE A 10 -2.98 11.30 -9.97
C PHE A 10 -2.09 12.29 -10.71
N SER A 11 -1.45 13.19 -9.96
CA SER A 11 -0.51 14.17 -10.49
C SER A 11 0.82 13.55 -10.91
N ARG A 12 1.21 12.39 -10.34
CA ARG A 12 2.48 11.71 -10.65
C ARG A 12 2.27 10.23 -11.03
N ASN A 13 3.13 9.72 -11.90
CA ASN A 13 3.07 8.33 -12.36
C ASN A 13 3.34 7.32 -11.23
N HIS A 14 4.30 7.62 -10.33
CA HIS A 14 4.58 6.73 -9.21
C HIS A 14 3.41 6.61 -8.22
N ASP A 15 2.59 7.67 -8.10
CA ASP A 15 1.37 7.65 -7.30
C ASP A 15 0.32 6.74 -7.91
N LEU A 16 0.12 6.83 -9.23
CA LEU A 16 -0.74 5.90 -9.96
C LEU A 16 -0.25 4.45 -9.84
N LYS A 17 1.04 4.18 -10.10
CA LYS A 17 1.63 2.84 -9.98
C LYS A 17 1.51 2.27 -8.56
N ARG A 18 1.57 3.12 -7.54
CA ARG A 18 1.34 2.72 -6.15
C ARG A 18 -0.13 2.44 -5.90
N HIS A 19 -1.02 3.27 -6.42
CA HIS A 19 -2.45 3.11 -6.30
C HIS A 19 -2.91 1.80 -6.96
N VAL A 20 -2.50 1.46 -8.19
CA VAL A 20 -3.01 0.23 -8.84
C VAL A 20 -2.75 -1.06 -8.05
N LYS A 21 -1.74 -1.09 -7.17
CA LYS A 21 -1.49 -2.23 -6.26
C LYS A 21 -2.62 -2.48 -5.27
N ILE A 22 -3.43 -1.46 -4.95
CA ILE A 22 -4.61 -1.61 -4.07
C ILE A 22 -5.68 -2.47 -4.73
N HIS A 23 -5.83 -2.39 -6.05
CA HIS A 23 -6.80 -3.18 -6.82
C HIS A 23 -6.38 -4.65 -6.93
N SER A 24 -5.07 -4.93 -6.96
CA SER A 24 -4.58 -6.31 -6.94
C SER A 24 -4.79 -7.01 -5.60
N GLY A 25 -5.09 -6.28 -4.52
CA GLY A 25 -5.22 -6.84 -3.17
C GLY A 25 -3.94 -7.44 -2.59
N ILE A 26 -2.83 -7.44 -3.35
CA ILE A 26 -1.55 -8.00 -2.94
C ILE A 26 -0.95 -7.12 -1.86
N LYS A 27 -0.74 -7.70 -0.69
CA LYS A 27 -0.11 -7.06 0.46
C LYS A 27 1.18 -7.79 0.80
N PRO A 28 2.29 -7.51 0.09
CA PRO A 28 3.53 -8.29 0.22
C PRO A 28 4.23 -8.03 1.57
N HIS A 29 3.84 -6.97 2.28
CA HIS A 29 4.48 -6.57 3.53
C HIS A 29 3.65 -7.02 4.73
N ARG A 30 3.98 -8.17 5.30
CA ARG A 30 3.31 -8.70 6.49
C ARG A 30 4.09 -8.36 7.76
N CYS A 31 3.38 -7.92 8.80
CA CYS A 31 3.95 -7.74 10.12
C CYS A 31 4.17 -9.11 10.76
N PRO A 32 5.41 -9.48 11.15
CA PRO A 32 5.69 -10.80 11.72
C PRO A 32 5.09 -11.00 13.12
N LYS A 33 4.76 -9.91 13.82
CA LYS A 33 4.24 -9.96 15.20
C LYS A 33 2.72 -10.17 15.28
N CYS A 34 1.95 -9.40 14.52
CA CYS A 34 0.47 -9.46 14.55
C CYS A 34 -0.15 -10.06 13.29
N GLY A 35 0.66 -10.40 12.28
CA GLY A 35 0.18 -10.99 11.02
C GLY A 35 -0.53 -10.01 10.08
N LYS A 36 -0.72 -8.73 10.45
CA LYS A 36 -1.34 -7.71 9.60
C LYS A 36 -0.54 -7.51 8.32
N SER A 37 -1.22 -7.49 7.18
CA SER A 37 -0.60 -7.31 5.86
C SER A 37 -0.82 -5.89 5.33
N PHE A 38 0.20 -5.34 4.68
CA PHE A 38 0.24 -3.99 4.14
C PHE A 38 0.64 -4.03 2.67
N GLY A 39 0.00 -3.18 1.86
CA GLY A 39 0.34 -3.02 0.43
C GLY A 39 1.66 -2.27 0.19
N ARG A 40 2.25 -1.67 1.24
CA ARG A 40 3.44 -0.81 1.13
C ARG A 40 4.38 -0.98 2.31
N SER A 41 5.68 -0.89 2.05
CA SER A 41 6.75 -1.03 3.04
C SER A 41 6.74 0.12 4.06
N ASP A 42 6.46 1.35 3.63
CA ASP A 42 6.37 2.51 4.53
C ASP A 42 5.21 2.39 5.53
N ALA A 43 4.09 1.80 5.09
CA ALA A 43 2.96 1.52 5.96
C ALA A 43 3.29 0.47 7.03
N LEU A 44 3.98 -0.62 6.65
CA LEU A 44 4.50 -1.61 7.60
C LEU A 44 5.53 -0.99 8.55
N LYS A 45 6.46 -0.17 8.03
CA LYS A 45 7.50 0.48 8.83
C LYS A 45 6.89 1.38 9.91
N ARG A 46 5.94 2.23 9.53
CA ARG A 46 5.18 3.07 10.47
C ARG A 46 4.41 2.23 11.49
N HIS A 47 3.77 1.16 11.05
CA HIS A 47 3.08 0.22 11.94
C HIS A 47 4.03 -0.47 12.93
N SER A 48 5.25 -0.81 12.51
CA SER A 48 6.24 -1.47 13.37
C SER A 48 6.95 -0.51 14.34
N MET A 49 7.05 0.76 13.95
CA MET A 49 7.73 1.81 14.72
C MET A 49 6.91 2.26 15.93
N VAL A 50 5.60 2.40 15.75
CA VAL A 50 4.67 2.48 16.87
C VAL A 50 4.60 1.05 17.42
N LYS A 51 4.91 0.77 18.69
CA LYS A 51 4.76 -0.57 19.30
C LYS A 51 3.28 -1.02 19.42
N ARG A 52 2.44 -0.65 18.46
CA ARG A 52 1.02 -0.96 18.37
C ARG A 52 0.85 -2.04 17.30
N CYS A 53 1.28 -3.26 17.65
CA CYS A 53 0.76 -4.44 17.00
C CYS A 53 -0.70 -4.64 17.38
#